data_AF-V4YHI9-F1
#
_entry.id   AF-V4YHI9-F1
#
_cell.length_a   1.000
_cell.length_b   1.000
_cell.length_c   1.000
_cell.angle_alpha   90.00
_cell.angle_beta   90.00
_cell.angle_gamma   90.00
#
_symmetry.space_group_name_H-M   'P 1'
#
loop_
_entity.id
_entity.type
_entity.pdbx_description
1 polymer ?
#
loop_
_entity_poly.entity_id
_entity_poly.type
_entity_poly.pdbx_seq_one_letter_code
_entity_poly.pdbx_strand_id
1 'polypeptide(L)'
;MTSDGYKKAETLCADGSELTLFDGDEAIGSSRMKLRREDADVYKYTLANGVEQKVTEEHGMPVYDGRGEYHREEAQDVEVGDKIVVQNNKGIFGDRSMESEAFLLGLWQSDGTSDSERKHVDIWEDDFDLEEEVNRKMRDLYESHGFDEYEVSNQHGGTGSMRGRETPQLRDVTVSHSNSAKKRLETSKLNELGFEKGTVPEWIWESDEQTQWEYVRGLLIADGSAFMAESTGNPLQIYYADVDREFLKELQLIFNNLGLSSQIRVHRDGGMRELPDGTGGTAEYDTQKLYRLIVGNKPSGLEIEKNTGFLSRKGLTSKIDSTETTRRTHTR
;
A
#
# COMPACT_ATOMS: atom_id res chain seq x y z
N MET A 1 9.49 -13.63 0.77
CA MET A 1 10.21 -12.39 1.11
C MET A 1 11.66 -12.73 1.28
N THR A 2 12.56 -11.87 0.79
CA THR A 2 13.99 -12.01 1.00
C THR A 2 14.57 -10.79 1.72
N SER A 3 15.85 -10.85 2.08
CA SER A 3 16.60 -9.70 2.63
C SER A 3 16.66 -8.48 1.68
N ASP A 4 16.28 -8.69 0.42
CA ASP A 4 16.25 -7.65 -0.61
C ASP A 4 14.80 -7.21 -0.90
N GLY A 5 13.85 -7.57 -0.01
CA GLY A 5 12.43 -7.29 -0.18
C GLY A 5 11.62 -8.38 -0.90
N TYR A 6 10.52 -7.98 -1.54
CA TYR A 6 9.66 -8.88 -2.32
C TYR A 6 10.18 -9.03 -3.75
N LYS A 7 10.72 -10.20 -4.08
CA LYS A 7 11.15 -10.55 -5.44
C LYS A 7 10.27 -11.65 -6.03
N LYS A 8 10.06 -11.60 -7.35
CA LYS A 8 9.43 -12.69 -8.10
C LYS A 8 10.32 -13.94 -8.07
N ALA A 9 9.70 -15.12 -8.02
CA ALA A 9 10.43 -16.39 -7.99
C ALA A 9 11.34 -16.58 -9.21
N GLU A 10 10.92 -16.09 -10.38
CA GLU A 10 11.71 -16.08 -11.62
C GLU A 10 13.01 -15.26 -11.44
N THR A 11 12.91 -14.04 -10.91
CA THR A 11 14.07 -13.18 -10.60
C THR A 11 15.03 -13.89 -9.66
N LEU A 12 14.52 -14.48 -8.57
CA LEU A 12 15.35 -15.21 -7.61
C LEU A 12 16.05 -16.43 -8.23
N CYS A 13 15.39 -17.11 -9.17
CA CYS A 13 15.98 -18.24 -9.88
C CYS A 13 17.09 -17.79 -10.84
N ALA A 14 16.93 -16.63 -11.48
CA ALA A 14 17.94 -16.05 -12.37
C ALA A 14 19.15 -15.52 -11.59
N ASP A 15 18.93 -14.86 -10.44
CA ASP A 15 19.99 -14.32 -9.58
C ASP A 15 20.90 -15.42 -9.01
N GLY A 16 20.31 -16.57 -8.67
CA GLY A 16 21.06 -17.77 -8.23
C GLY A 16 21.76 -17.64 -6.87
N SER A 17 21.49 -16.57 -6.12
CA SER A 17 22.02 -16.29 -4.78
C SER A 17 21.39 -17.18 -3.71
N GLU A 18 22.12 -17.38 -2.61
CA GLU A 18 21.50 -17.91 -1.38
C GLU A 18 20.44 -16.93 -0.87
N LEU A 19 19.38 -17.47 -0.28
CA LEU A 19 18.22 -16.68 0.12
C LEU A 19 18.12 -16.66 1.64
N THR A 20 17.73 -15.52 2.19
CA THR A 20 17.12 -15.47 3.52
C THR A 20 15.62 -15.43 3.32
N LEU A 21 14.88 -16.33 3.94
CA LEU A 21 13.42 -16.37 3.89
C LEU A 21 12.85 -16.11 5.29
N PHE A 22 11.57 -15.76 5.36
CA PHE A 22 10.85 -15.62 6.62
C PHE A 22 9.96 -16.84 6.82
N ASP A 23 10.05 -17.52 7.96
CA ASP A 23 9.27 -18.72 8.25
C ASP A 23 7.94 -18.44 8.96
N GLY A 24 7.70 -17.18 9.34
CA GLY A 24 6.55 -16.75 10.13
C GLY A 24 6.93 -16.20 11.49
N ASP A 25 8.14 -16.45 11.98
CA ASP A 25 8.65 -15.96 13.26
C ASP A 25 10.02 -15.27 13.10
N GLU A 26 10.95 -15.89 12.39
CA GLU A 26 12.30 -15.37 12.19
C GLU A 26 12.83 -15.50 10.76
N ALA A 27 13.93 -14.80 10.50
CA ALA A 27 14.65 -14.87 9.24
C ALA A 27 15.54 -16.12 9.22
N ILE A 28 15.28 -17.03 8.28
CA ILE A 28 15.97 -18.31 8.13
C ILE A 28 16.79 -18.35 6.83
N GLY A 29 17.99 -18.93 6.90
CA GLY A 29 18.79 -19.21 5.71
C GLY A 29 18.16 -20.30 4.84
N SER A 30 18.18 -20.12 3.53
CA SER A 30 17.63 -21.04 2.54
C SER A 30 18.56 -21.17 1.35
N SER A 31 18.53 -22.34 0.71
CA SER A 31 19.27 -22.54 -0.53
C SER A 31 18.72 -21.63 -1.64
N ARG A 32 19.54 -21.37 -2.66
CA ARG A 32 19.11 -20.66 -3.87
C ARG A 32 17.80 -21.22 -4.44
N MET A 33 17.00 -20.33 -5.05
CA MET A 33 15.84 -20.76 -5.82
C MET A 33 16.28 -21.66 -6.96
N LYS A 34 15.54 -22.75 -7.19
CA LYS A 34 15.82 -23.70 -8.27
C LYS A 34 14.55 -23.90 -9.09
N LEU A 35 14.67 -23.73 -10.40
CA LEU A 35 13.64 -24.16 -11.33
C LEU A 35 13.55 -25.69 -11.29
N ARG A 36 12.39 -26.21 -10.90
CA ARG A 36 12.16 -27.66 -10.81
C ARG A 36 11.71 -28.25 -12.14
N ARG A 37 10.80 -27.57 -12.83
CA ARG A 37 10.17 -28.00 -14.08
C ARG A 37 9.74 -26.76 -14.86
N GLU A 38 9.91 -26.80 -16.17
CA GLU A 38 9.34 -25.83 -17.11
C GLU A 38 7.92 -26.27 -17.50
N ASP A 39 7.04 -25.30 -17.78
CA ASP A 39 5.66 -25.56 -18.22
C ASP A 39 4.85 -26.49 -17.31
N ALA A 40 5.10 -26.43 -16.00
CA ALA A 40 4.33 -27.19 -15.02
C ALA A 40 2.93 -26.60 -14.84
N ASP A 41 1.94 -27.46 -14.59
CA ASP A 41 0.62 -27.01 -14.16
C ASP A 41 0.71 -26.27 -12.82
N VAL A 42 -0.02 -25.15 -12.71
CA VAL A 42 -0.01 -24.28 -11.54
C VAL A 42 -1.41 -24.24 -10.93
N TYR A 43 -1.48 -24.55 -9.65
CA TYR A 43 -2.68 -24.41 -8.84
C TYR A 43 -2.79 -22.97 -8.35
N LYS A 44 -4.00 -22.40 -8.44
CA LYS A 44 -4.31 -21.07 -7.90
C LYS A 44 -5.24 -21.21 -6.70
N TYR A 45 -4.70 -20.98 -5.50
CA TYR A 45 -5.49 -20.93 -4.27
C TYR A 45 -5.97 -19.51 -4.02
N THR A 46 -7.23 -19.38 -3.63
CA THR A 46 -7.81 -18.12 -3.14
C THR A 46 -8.37 -18.37 -1.76
N LEU A 47 -7.73 -17.78 -0.75
CA LEU A 47 -8.16 -17.92 0.65
C LEU A 47 -9.38 -17.03 0.93
N ALA A 48 -10.11 -17.36 2.00
CA ALA A 48 -11.33 -16.63 2.37
C ALA A 48 -11.10 -15.15 2.73
N ASN A 49 -9.87 -14.76 3.07
CA ASN A 49 -9.47 -13.36 3.31
C ASN A 49 -9.04 -12.63 2.02
N GLY A 50 -9.03 -13.30 0.87
CA GLY A 50 -8.65 -12.73 -0.42
C GLY A 50 -7.20 -12.94 -0.84
N VAL A 51 -6.35 -13.50 0.04
CA VAL A 51 -4.97 -13.85 -0.33
C VAL A 51 -4.99 -14.89 -1.45
N GLU A 52 -4.22 -14.63 -2.51
CA GLU A 52 -4.05 -15.54 -3.63
C GLU A 52 -2.61 -16.06 -3.66
N GLN A 53 -2.47 -17.37 -3.88
CA GLN A 53 -1.16 -18.02 -4.03
C GLN A 53 -1.20 -18.92 -5.26
N LYS A 54 -0.12 -18.85 -6.06
CA LYS A 54 0.07 -19.69 -7.24
C LYS A 54 1.25 -20.61 -6.98
N VAL A 55 1.01 -21.91 -7.00
CA VAL A 55 2.01 -22.92 -6.61
C VAL A 55 1.89 -24.16 -7.51
N THR A 56 2.96 -24.94 -7.62
CA THR A 56 2.94 -26.23 -8.33
C THR A 56 2.34 -27.32 -7.45
N GLU A 57 2.00 -28.46 -8.06
CA GLU A 57 1.34 -29.61 -7.43
C GLU A 57 2.00 -30.07 -6.11
N GLU A 58 3.33 -30.11 -6.08
CA GLU A 58 4.11 -30.66 -4.97
C GLU A 58 4.48 -29.61 -3.89
N HIS A 59 4.00 -28.37 -4.06
CA HIS A 59 4.28 -27.32 -3.09
C HIS A 59 3.66 -27.65 -1.74
N GLY A 60 4.43 -27.50 -0.66
CA GLY A 60 3.96 -27.79 0.68
C GLY A 60 3.11 -26.65 1.24
N MET A 61 1.84 -26.90 1.47
CA MET A 61 0.89 -25.97 2.08
C MET A 61 0.77 -26.26 3.58
N PRO A 62 0.85 -25.24 4.47
CA PRO A 62 0.67 -25.44 5.91
C PRO A 62 -0.82 -25.49 6.26
N VAL A 63 -1.37 -26.70 6.37
CA VAL A 63 -2.78 -26.94 6.70
C VAL A 63 -2.95 -27.02 8.21
N TYR A 64 -3.84 -26.20 8.76
CA TYR A 64 -4.08 -26.06 10.19
C TYR A 64 -4.98 -27.17 10.75
N ASP A 65 -4.48 -27.87 11.78
CA ASP A 65 -5.15 -29.02 12.41
C ASP A 65 -5.98 -28.64 13.64
N GLY A 66 -5.90 -27.39 14.07
CA GLY A 66 -6.48 -26.95 15.35
C GLY A 66 -5.43 -26.81 16.45
N ARG A 67 -5.79 -26.09 17.52
CA ARG A 67 -4.98 -25.93 18.74
C ARG A 67 -3.56 -25.37 18.53
N GLY A 68 -3.30 -24.74 17.39
CA GLY A 68 -1.99 -24.16 17.08
C GLY A 68 -1.07 -25.09 16.29
N GLU A 69 -1.54 -26.30 15.97
CA GLU A 69 -0.79 -27.28 15.17
C GLU A 69 -1.17 -27.16 13.69
N TYR A 70 -0.23 -27.53 12.83
CA TYR A 70 -0.40 -27.62 11.39
C TYR A 70 0.52 -28.71 10.83
N HIS A 71 0.15 -29.26 9.69
CA HIS A 71 0.99 -30.18 8.91
C HIS A 71 1.25 -29.61 7.53
N ARG A 72 2.22 -30.20 6.84
CA ARG A 72 2.49 -29.92 5.42
C ARG A 72 1.66 -30.89 4.58
N GLU A 73 0.74 -30.36 3.78
CA GLU A 73 0.02 -31.08 2.73
C GLU A 73 0.56 -30.66 1.37
N GLU A 74 0.55 -31.52 0.35
CA GLU A 74 0.88 -31.07 -1.00
C GLU A 74 -0.27 -30.28 -1.59
N ALA A 75 0.03 -29.25 -2.38
CA ALA A 75 -0.99 -28.37 -2.94
C ALA A 75 -2.10 -29.17 -3.64
N GLN A 76 -1.74 -30.14 -4.48
CA GLN A 76 -2.71 -30.99 -5.18
C GLN A 76 -3.71 -31.72 -4.27
N ASP A 77 -3.36 -31.96 -3.02
CA ASP A 77 -4.16 -32.69 -2.03
C ASP A 77 -4.92 -31.75 -1.07
N VAL A 78 -4.70 -30.43 -1.14
CA VAL A 78 -5.45 -29.44 -0.37
C VAL A 78 -6.88 -29.28 -0.90
N GLU A 79 -7.86 -29.36 0.00
CA GLU A 79 -9.28 -29.30 -0.33
C GLU A 79 -9.94 -27.97 0.04
N VAL A 80 -11.07 -27.67 -0.60
CA VAL A 80 -11.89 -26.49 -0.26
C VAL A 80 -12.48 -26.67 1.14
N GLY A 81 -12.11 -25.77 2.05
CA GLY A 81 -12.52 -25.81 3.45
C GLY A 81 -11.33 -25.95 4.39
N ASP A 82 -10.19 -26.41 3.88
CA ASP A 82 -8.95 -26.44 4.64
C ASP A 82 -8.51 -25.04 5.04
N LYS A 83 -7.93 -24.96 6.24
CA LYS A 83 -7.46 -23.70 6.82
C LYS A 83 -5.97 -23.60 6.61
N ILE A 84 -5.57 -22.76 5.67
CA ILE A 84 -4.14 -22.50 5.42
C ILE A 84 -3.62 -21.49 6.43
N VAL A 85 -2.53 -21.83 7.11
CA VAL A 85 -1.82 -20.90 8.00
C VAL A 85 -1.19 -19.81 7.15
N VAL A 86 -1.45 -18.56 7.50
CA VAL A 86 -0.82 -17.39 6.89
C VAL A 86 0.00 -16.66 7.94
N GLN A 87 1.09 -16.04 7.50
CA GLN A 87 1.94 -15.21 8.33
C GLN A 87 1.16 -14.03 8.91
N ASN A 88 1.32 -13.78 10.21
CA ASN A 88 0.72 -12.64 10.91
C ASN A 88 1.77 -11.69 11.53
N ASN A 89 3.05 -12.07 11.50
CA ASN A 89 4.16 -11.25 11.97
C ASN A 89 4.73 -10.40 10.82
N LYS A 90 5.50 -9.38 11.18
CA LYS A 90 6.27 -8.59 10.21
C LYS A 90 7.21 -9.51 9.44
N GLY A 91 7.28 -9.33 8.13
CA GLY A 91 8.18 -10.10 7.29
C GLY A 91 9.60 -9.53 7.27
N ILE A 92 10.29 -9.80 6.17
CA ILE A 92 11.62 -9.26 5.90
C ILE A 92 11.47 -8.14 4.89
N PHE A 93 12.21 -7.06 5.12
CA PHE A 93 12.24 -5.87 4.29
C PHE A 93 13.57 -5.79 3.54
N GLY A 94 13.58 -5.05 2.44
CA GLY A 94 14.82 -4.67 1.79
C GLY A 94 15.52 -3.53 2.55
N ASP A 95 16.50 -2.93 1.91
CA ASP A 95 17.33 -1.86 2.48
C ASP A 95 17.14 -0.51 1.77
N ARG A 96 16.27 -0.44 0.77
CA ARG A 96 16.02 0.78 0.02
C ARG A 96 15.17 1.76 0.80
N SER A 97 15.76 2.90 1.16
CA SER A 97 15.10 3.96 1.92
C SER A 97 14.63 5.08 0.99
N MET A 98 13.31 5.25 0.86
CA MET A 98 12.66 6.22 -0.04
C MET A 98 11.37 6.78 0.57
N GLU A 99 11.44 7.17 1.85
CA GLU A 99 10.31 7.60 2.67
C GLU A 99 9.52 8.80 2.09
N SER A 100 10.22 9.77 1.49
CA SER A 100 9.60 10.95 0.91
C SER A 100 8.82 10.58 -0.35
N GLU A 101 9.42 9.76 -1.21
CA GLU A 101 8.83 9.23 -2.44
C GLU A 101 7.63 8.34 -2.13
N ALA A 102 7.75 7.46 -1.13
CA ALA A 102 6.68 6.54 -0.73
C ALA A 102 5.44 7.28 -0.23
N PHE A 103 5.61 8.27 0.64
CA PHE A 103 4.50 9.09 1.10
C PHE A 103 3.81 9.83 -0.05
N LEU A 104 4.60 10.47 -0.92
CA LEU A 104 4.08 11.18 -2.09
C LEU A 104 3.39 10.23 -3.08
N LEU A 105 3.91 9.01 -3.25
CA LEU A 105 3.29 7.96 -4.05
C LEU A 105 1.94 7.56 -3.48
N GLY A 106 1.82 7.38 -2.15
CA GLY A 106 0.55 7.03 -1.52
C GLY A 106 -0.53 8.11 -1.70
N LEU A 107 -0.17 9.38 -1.53
CA LEU A 107 -1.06 10.52 -1.81
C LEU A 107 -1.46 10.54 -3.29
N TRP A 108 -0.49 10.39 -4.19
CA TRP A 108 -0.74 10.40 -5.63
C TRP A 108 -1.59 9.21 -6.08
N GLN A 109 -1.38 8.03 -5.50
CA GLN A 109 -2.13 6.82 -5.82
C GLN A 109 -3.62 6.97 -5.49
N SER A 110 -3.93 7.74 -4.45
CA SER A 110 -5.29 8.01 -3.99
C SER A 110 -5.89 9.19 -4.76
N ASP A 111 -5.49 10.42 -4.45
CA ASP A 111 -6.09 11.65 -4.99
C ASP A 111 -5.31 12.26 -6.17
N GLY A 112 -4.19 11.67 -6.54
CA GLY A 112 -3.39 12.17 -7.64
C GLY A 112 -4.11 12.05 -8.98
N THR A 113 -3.85 13.03 -9.85
CA THR A 113 -4.33 13.04 -11.24
C THR A 113 -3.16 13.23 -12.18
N SER A 114 -3.39 13.03 -13.48
CA SER A 114 -2.40 13.31 -14.51
C SER A 114 -3.01 14.15 -15.62
N ASP A 115 -2.27 15.14 -16.10
CA ASP A 115 -2.55 15.86 -17.34
C ASP A 115 -1.33 15.74 -18.25
N SER A 116 -1.48 14.97 -19.34
CA SER A 116 -0.36 14.57 -20.19
C SER A 116 0.76 13.94 -19.35
N GLU A 117 1.99 14.45 -19.45
CA GLU A 117 3.14 13.99 -18.66
C GLU A 117 3.17 14.53 -17.23
N ARG A 118 2.28 15.47 -16.87
CA ARG A 118 2.32 16.11 -15.55
C ARG A 118 1.50 15.31 -14.56
N LYS A 119 2.11 15.01 -13.42
CA LYS A 119 1.47 14.40 -12.26
C LYS A 119 1.05 15.50 -11.31
N HIS A 120 -0.19 15.43 -10.83
CA HIS A 120 -0.74 16.35 -9.85
C HIS A 120 -0.98 15.61 -8.54
N VAL A 121 -0.54 16.20 -7.43
CA VAL A 121 -0.92 15.81 -6.08
C VAL A 121 -1.76 16.94 -5.51
N ASP A 122 -3.00 16.62 -5.14
CA ASP A 122 -3.96 17.56 -4.59
C ASP A 122 -4.12 17.29 -3.09
N ILE A 123 -4.26 18.36 -2.31
CA ILE A 123 -4.78 18.31 -0.94
C ILE A 123 -5.95 19.28 -0.81
N TRP A 124 -6.93 18.93 0.03
CA TRP A 124 -8.14 19.71 0.25
C TRP A 124 -8.05 20.48 1.57
N GLU A 125 -8.99 21.40 1.81
CA GLU A 125 -8.96 22.34 2.95
C GLU A 125 -8.81 21.67 4.32
N ASP A 126 -9.41 20.48 4.51
CA ASP A 126 -9.29 19.68 5.73
C ASP A 126 -7.88 19.06 5.91
N ASP A 127 -7.07 19.06 4.85
CA ASP A 127 -5.71 18.51 4.80
C ASP A 127 -4.60 19.53 4.60
N PHE A 128 -4.89 20.83 4.75
CA PHE A 128 -3.88 21.89 4.63
C PHE A 128 -2.80 21.85 5.73
N ASP A 129 -3.02 21.13 6.83
CA ASP A 129 -1.99 20.87 7.82
C ASP A 129 -0.81 20.03 7.27
N LEU A 130 -1.01 19.32 6.15
CA LEU A 130 0.02 18.54 5.48
C LEU A 130 0.87 19.37 4.50
N GLU A 131 0.53 20.63 4.24
CA GLU A 131 1.17 21.45 3.20
C GLU A 131 2.69 21.56 3.38
N GLU A 132 3.14 21.86 4.59
CA GLU A 132 4.57 21.99 4.89
C GLU A 132 5.30 20.65 4.71
N GLU A 133 4.69 19.55 5.15
CA GLU A 133 5.28 18.22 5.03
C GLU A 133 5.39 17.77 3.57
N VAL A 134 4.33 17.93 2.78
CA VAL A 134 4.33 17.58 1.34
C VAL A 134 5.40 18.38 0.60
N ASN A 135 5.49 19.69 0.86
CA ASN A 135 6.49 20.56 0.24
C ASN A 135 7.92 20.18 0.65
N ARG A 136 8.14 19.81 1.91
CA ARG A 136 9.43 19.30 2.40
C ARG A 136 9.81 17.99 1.71
N LYS A 137 8.92 17.00 1.72
CA LYS A 137 9.17 15.69 1.08
C LYS A 137 9.41 15.82 -0.44
N MET A 138 8.73 16.75 -1.12
CA MET A 138 9.01 17.02 -2.54
C MET A 138 10.41 17.62 -2.75
N ARG A 139 10.87 18.47 -1.83
CA ARG A 139 12.23 19.01 -1.86
C ARG A 139 13.27 17.92 -1.65
N ASP A 140 13.07 17.08 -0.64
CA ASP A 140 13.96 15.95 -0.34
C ASP A 140 14.05 14.99 -1.53
N LEU A 141 12.92 14.72 -2.21
CA LEU A 141 12.87 13.94 -3.44
C LEU A 141 13.67 14.61 -4.56
N TYR A 142 13.46 15.91 -4.78
CA TYR A 142 14.16 16.63 -5.84
C TYR A 142 15.67 16.65 -5.65
N GLU A 143 16.12 16.87 -4.41
CA GLU A 143 17.55 16.86 -4.03
C GLU A 143 18.14 15.46 -4.20
N SER A 144 17.43 14.43 -3.73
CA SER A 144 17.92 13.04 -3.73
C SER A 144 18.08 12.45 -5.13
N HIS A 145 17.26 12.91 -6.09
CA HIS A 145 17.31 12.47 -7.50
C HIS A 145 17.98 13.48 -8.45
N GLY A 146 18.51 14.59 -7.93
CA GLY A 146 19.14 15.65 -8.74
C GLY A 146 18.19 16.31 -9.76
N PHE A 147 16.90 16.38 -9.44
CA PHE A 147 15.87 16.98 -10.29
C PHE A 147 15.81 18.50 -10.19
N ASP A 148 16.48 19.07 -9.21
CA ASP A 148 16.65 20.48 -8.95
C ASP A 148 17.71 21.14 -9.84
N GLU A 149 18.38 20.40 -10.72
CA GLU A 149 19.33 20.95 -11.68
C GLU A 149 19.06 20.44 -13.12
N TYR A 150 19.46 21.23 -14.13
CA TYR A 150 19.54 20.78 -15.52
C TYR A 150 20.74 21.38 -16.27
N GLU A 151 21.31 20.60 -17.19
CA GLU A 151 22.40 21.07 -18.05
C GLU A 151 21.84 21.90 -19.21
N VAL A 152 22.45 23.07 -19.46
CA VAL A 152 22.10 23.92 -20.60
C VAL A 152 23.20 23.85 -21.64
N SER A 153 22.97 23.15 -22.74
CA SER A 153 23.86 23.18 -23.90
C SER A 153 23.54 24.36 -24.81
N ASN A 154 24.58 24.96 -25.40
CA ASN A 154 24.40 25.94 -26.47
C ASN A 154 24.14 25.24 -27.81
N GLN A 155 23.66 25.98 -28.82
CA GLN A 155 23.30 25.46 -30.15
C GLN A 155 24.46 24.82 -30.93
N HIS A 156 25.68 24.87 -30.39
CA HIS A 156 26.91 24.33 -30.97
C HIS A 156 27.50 23.17 -30.15
N GLY A 157 26.80 22.64 -29.15
CA GLY A 157 27.21 21.45 -28.39
C GLY A 157 28.40 21.67 -27.45
N GLY A 158 28.75 22.92 -27.13
CA GLY A 158 29.78 23.22 -26.14
C GLY A 158 29.28 23.08 -24.70
N THR A 159 30.16 22.59 -23.83
CA THR A 159 29.93 22.20 -22.42
C THR A 159 28.96 23.12 -21.69
N GLY A 160 27.86 22.55 -21.19
CA GLY A 160 26.76 23.30 -20.64
C GLY A 160 26.99 23.78 -19.22
N SER A 161 26.57 25.01 -18.92
CA SER A 161 26.48 25.50 -17.54
C SER A 161 25.31 24.81 -16.84
N MET A 162 25.50 24.36 -15.60
CA MET A 162 24.41 23.83 -14.79
C MET A 162 23.50 24.97 -14.30
N ARG A 163 22.18 24.78 -14.38
CA ARG A 163 21.20 25.73 -13.85
C ARG A 163 20.26 25.04 -12.87
N GLY A 164 19.92 25.77 -11.80
CA GLY A 164 18.90 25.34 -10.85
C GLY A 164 17.50 25.37 -11.47
N ARG A 165 16.69 24.39 -11.10
CA ARG A 165 15.25 24.27 -11.32
C ARG A 165 14.56 24.46 -9.97
N GLU A 166 13.51 25.26 -9.96
CA GLU A 166 12.71 25.42 -8.75
C GLU A 166 11.97 24.11 -8.40
N THR A 167 12.11 23.66 -7.16
CA THR A 167 11.30 22.55 -6.63
C THR A 167 9.82 22.94 -6.62
N PRO A 168 8.94 22.13 -7.24
CA PRO A 168 7.50 22.33 -7.17
C PRO A 168 6.99 22.31 -5.73
N GLN A 169 6.03 23.17 -5.46
CA GLN A 169 5.34 23.25 -4.19
C GLN A 169 3.83 23.26 -4.43
N LEU A 170 3.09 22.88 -3.40
CA LEU A 170 1.65 23.08 -3.31
C LEU A 170 1.34 24.57 -3.50
N ARG A 171 0.35 24.86 -4.35
CA ARG A 171 -0.15 26.20 -4.62
C ARG A 171 -1.67 26.19 -4.62
N ASP A 172 -2.29 27.28 -4.21
CA ASP A 172 -3.74 27.41 -4.23
C ASP A 172 -4.29 27.32 -5.67
N VAL A 173 -5.33 26.52 -5.86
CA VAL A 173 -6.01 26.37 -7.15
C VAL A 173 -7.49 26.69 -6.98
N THR A 174 -8.01 27.58 -7.83
CA THR A 174 -9.44 27.87 -7.87
C THR A 174 -10.21 26.68 -8.44
N VAL A 175 -11.15 26.14 -7.66
CA VAL A 175 -12.04 25.06 -8.09
C VAL A 175 -13.34 25.69 -8.60
N SER A 176 -13.67 25.49 -9.88
CA SER A 176 -14.79 26.19 -10.53
C SER A 176 -16.18 25.73 -10.08
N HIS A 177 -16.29 24.55 -9.45
CA HIS A 177 -17.56 23.90 -9.10
C HIS A 177 -17.56 23.27 -7.70
N SER A 178 -16.64 23.69 -6.82
CA SER A 178 -16.60 23.26 -5.41
C SER A 178 -16.41 24.47 -4.51
N ASN A 179 -17.04 24.43 -3.34
CA ASN A 179 -16.81 25.44 -2.29
C ASN A 179 -15.55 25.14 -1.46
N SER A 180 -14.98 23.94 -1.58
CA SER A 180 -13.80 23.55 -0.81
C SER A 180 -12.52 24.07 -1.46
N ALA A 181 -11.66 24.67 -0.65
CA ALA A 181 -10.35 25.10 -1.11
C ALA A 181 -9.47 23.89 -1.46
N LYS A 182 -8.61 24.06 -2.47
CA LYS A 182 -7.69 23.02 -2.93
C LYS A 182 -6.31 23.59 -3.17
N LYS A 183 -5.29 22.85 -2.77
CA LYS A 183 -3.89 23.09 -3.17
C LYS A 183 -3.41 21.98 -4.07
N ARG A 184 -2.62 22.34 -5.08
CA ARG A 184 -2.06 21.41 -6.07
C ARG A 184 -0.56 21.57 -6.16
N LEU A 185 0.12 20.44 -6.19
CA LEU A 185 1.52 20.32 -6.60
C LEU A 185 1.55 19.63 -7.96
N GLU A 186 2.40 20.10 -8.86
CA GLU A 186 2.50 19.58 -10.22
C GLU A 186 3.95 19.38 -10.65
N THR A 187 4.24 18.21 -11.23
CA THR A 187 5.54 17.92 -11.85
C THR A 187 5.48 16.73 -12.80
N SER A 188 6.34 16.69 -13.81
CA SER A 188 6.57 15.51 -14.64
C SER A 188 7.63 14.55 -14.09
N LYS A 189 8.40 14.97 -13.07
CA LYS A 189 9.52 14.18 -12.52
C LYS A 189 9.10 12.92 -11.79
N LEU A 190 7.86 12.85 -11.32
CA LEU A 190 7.32 11.65 -10.69
C LEU A 190 7.19 10.46 -11.66
N ASN A 191 7.15 10.69 -12.99
CA ASN A 191 7.19 9.59 -13.96
C ASN A 191 8.52 8.82 -13.90
N GLU A 192 9.63 9.50 -13.62
CA GLU A 192 10.96 8.87 -13.53
C GLU A 192 11.06 7.92 -12.32
N LEU A 193 10.12 8.01 -11.38
CA LEU A 193 10.01 7.17 -10.19
C LEU A 193 8.86 6.13 -10.29
N GLY A 194 8.23 6.00 -11.46
CA GLY A 194 7.18 5.00 -11.68
C GLY A 194 5.84 5.33 -11.01
N PHE A 195 5.48 6.60 -10.87
CA PHE A 195 4.16 6.99 -10.35
C PHE A 195 3.06 6.67 -11.38
N GLU A 196 2.51 5.45 -11.27
CA GLU A 196 1.48 4.87 -12.14
C GLU A 196 0.28 4.34 -11.33
N LYS A 197 -0.95 4.67 -11.76
CA LYS A 197 -2.18 4.35 -11.02
C LYS A 197 -2.44 2.85 -11.14
N GLY A 198 -2.95 2.26 -10.07
CA GLY A 198 -3.30 0.83 -10.01
C GLY A 198 -2.10 -0.12 -9.86
N THR A 199 -0.89 0.37 -9.63
CA THR A 199 0.30 -0.51 -9.51
C THR A 199 1.24 -0.08 -8.39
N VAL A 200 1.91 -1.04 -7.77
CA VAL A 200 3.01 -0.80 -6.83
C VAL A 200 4.37 -0.86 -7.56
N PRO A 201 5.17 0.23 -7.58
CA PRO A 201 6.49 0.24 -8.21
C PRO A 201 7.49 -0.70 -7.55
N GLU A 202 8.47 -1.22 -8.33
CA GLU A 202 9.46 -2.20 -7.85
C GLU A 202 10.21 -1.74 -6.59
N TRP A 203 10.55 -0.45 -6.54
CA TRP A 203 11.32 0.11 -5.43
C TRP A 203 10.57 0.11 -4.09
N ILE A 204 9.24 -0.03 -4.06
CA ILE A 204 8.47 -0.24 -2.83
C ILE A 204 8.61 -1.69 -2.35
N TRP A 205 8.67 -2.66 -3.28
CA TRP A 205 8.89 -4.06 -2.94
C TRP A 205 10.27 -4.31 -2.36
N GLU A 206 11.28 -3.57 -2.84
CA GLU A 206 12.67 -3.59 -2.39
C GLU A 206 12.93 -2.70 -1.15
N SER A 207 11.92 -2.01 -0.64
CA SER A 207 12.13 -0.99 0.39
C SER A 207 12.27 -1.53 1.80
N ASP A 208 12.84 -0.68 2.66
CA ASP A 208 12.82 -0.88 4.10
C ASP A 208 11.39 -0.75 4.67
N GLU A 209 11.22 -1.14 5.95
CA GLU A 209 9.93 -1.11 6.64
C GLU A 209 9.35 0.32 6.70
N GLN A 210 10.20 1.31 6.98
CA GLN A 210 9.78 2.69 7.17
C GLN A 210 9.21 3.30 5.87
N THR A 211 9.83 2.98 4.75
CA THR A 211 9.37 3.37 3.40
C THR A 211 8.02 2.73 3.09
N GLN A 212 7.81 1.44 3.39
CA GLN A 212 6.50 0.81 3.22
C GLN A 212 5.44 1.48 4.11
N TRP A 213 5.78 1.82 5.36
CA TRP A 213 4.87 2.56 6.24
C TRP A 213 4.49 3.94 5.70
N GLU A 214 5.44 4.70 5.15
CA GLU A 214 5.16 6.00 4.55
C GLU A 214 4.25 5.86 3.32
N TYR A 215 4.40 4.78 2.53
CA TYR A 215 3.48 4.49 1.44
C TYR A 215 2.05 4.23 1.94
N VAL A 216 1.91 3.35 2.95
CA VAL A 216 0.62 3.09 3.61
C VAL A 216 0.02 4.35 4.22
N ARG A 217 0.85 5.20 4.83
CA ARG A 217 0.44 6.48 5.41
C ARG A 217 -0.15 7.40 4.35
N GLY A 218 0.52 7.58 3.21
CA GLY A 218 0.03 8.40 2.11
C GLY A 218 -1.30 7.89 1.56
N LEU A 219 -1.44 6.58 1.37
CA LEU A 219 -2.69 5.94 0.92
C LEU A 219 -3.84 6.21 1.89
N LEU A 220 -3.62 5.95 3.19
CA LEU A 220 -4.67 6.04 4.19
C LEU A 220 -5.06 7.49 4.49
N ILE A 221 -4.11 8.41 4.56
CA ILE A 221 -4.43 9.82 4.83
C ILE A 221 -5.34 10.38 3.74
N ALA A 222 -5.04 10.10 2.47
CA ALA A 222 -5.84 10.59 1.35
C ALA A 222 -7.21 9.91 1.25
N ASP A 223 -7.25 8.57 1.11
CA ASP A 223 -8.52 7.86 0.81
C ASP A 223 -8.81 6.69 1.78
N GLY A 224 -8.07 6.62 2.88
CA GLY A 224 -8.37 5.69 3.96
C GLY A 224 -9.63 6.08 4.72
N SER A 225 -10.37 5.06 5.11
CA SER A 225 -11.54 5.17 5.98
C SER A 225 -11.36 4.38 7.26
N ALA A 226 -11.85 4.92 8.37
CA ALA A 226 -11.85 4.24 9.66
C ALA A 226 -13.23 4.37 10.33
N PHE A 227 -13.70 3.26 10.89
CA PHE A 227 -14.95 3.20 11.65
C PHE A 227 -14.72 2.41 12.93
N MET A 228 -15.30 2.89 14.03
CA MET A 228 -15.33 2.17 15.29
C MET A 228 -16.78 2.04 15.76
N ALA A 229 -17.28 0.80 15.85
CA ALA A 229 -18.66 0.57 16.25
C ALA A 229 -18.85 0.80 17.75
N GLU A 230 -20.00 1.37 18.12
CA GLU A 230 -20.42 1.55 19.52
C GLU A 230 -21.10 0.28 20.04
N SER A 231 -20.37 -0.82 20.04
CA SER A 231 -20.81 -2.13 20.53
C SER A 231 -19.77 -2.73 21.47
N THR A 232 -20.14 -3.82 22.16
CA THR A 232 -19.21 -4.53 23.07
C THR A 232 -17.86 -4.77 22.41
N GLY A 233 -16.80 -4.27 23.04
CA GLY A 233 -15.43 -4.42 22.55
C GLY A 233 -14.98 -3.38 21.52
N ASN A 234 -15.82 -2.41 21.13
CA ASN A 234 -15.52 -1.31 20.20
C ASN A 234 -14.74 -1.79 18.96
N PRO A 235 -15.33 -2.64 18.09
CA PRO A 235 -14.63 -3.19 16.94
C PRO A 235 -14.20 -2.05 16.01
N LEU A 236 -12.91 -2.05 15.67
CA LEU A 236 -12.28 -1.09 14.77
C LEU A 236 -12.19 -1.71 13.37
N GLN A 237 -12.55 -0.93 12.37
CA GLN A 237 -12.37 -1.27 10.96
C GLN A 237 -11.68 -0.12 10.26
N ILE A 238 -10.47 -0.37 9.76
CA ILE A 238 -9.75 0.52 8.84
C ILE A 238 -9.85 -0.12 7.46
N TYR A 239 -10.09 0.67 6.43
CA TYR A 239 -10.06 0.18 5.07
C TYR A 239 -9.62 1.21 4.04
N TYR A 240 -9.06 0.72 2.94
CA TYR A 240 -8.79 1.45 1.71
C TYR A 240 -9.66 0.83 0.60
N ALA A 241 -10.33 1.65 -0.20
CA ALA A 241 -11.26 1.18 -1.23
C ALA A 241 -10.72 1.47 -2.62
N ASP A 242 -10.88 0.51 -3.54
CA ASP A 242 -10.49 0.70 -4.94
C ASP A 242 -11.37 -0.18 -5.84
N VAL A 243 -11.59 0.26 -7.07
CA VAL A 243 -12.26 -0.52 -8.12
C VAL A 243 -11.35 -1.59 -8.71
N ASP A 244 -10.03 -1.35 -8.68
CA ASP A 244 -9.02 -2.31 -9.11
C ASP A 244 -8.72 -3.33 -8.01
N ARG A 245 -9.33 -4.52 -8.16
CA ARG A 245 -9.11 -5.63 -7.23
C ARG A 245 -7.68 -6.16 -7.26
N GLU A 246 -7.00 -6.11 -8.41
CA GLU A 246 -5.62 -6.62 -8.51
C GLU A 246 -4.67 -5.69 -7.77
N PHE A 247 -4.84 -4.38 -7.89
CA PHE A 247 -4.10 -3.41 -7.09
C PHE A 247 -4.29 -3.64 -5.58
N LEU A 248 -5.53 -3.89 -5.12
CA LEU A 248 -5.76 -4.20 -3.71
C LEU A 248 -5.06 -5.49 -3.24
N LYS A 249 -4.79 -6.46 -4.12
CA LYS A 249 -4.01 -7.65 -3.77
C LYS A 249 -2.54 -7.32 -3.59
N GLU A 250 -1.99 -6.43 -4.41
CA GLU A 250 -0.64 -5.92 -4.20
C GLU A 250 -0.55 -5.21 -2.84
N LEU A 251 -1.49 -4.31 -2.54
CA LEU A 251 -1.56 -3.67 -1.23
C LEU A 251 -1.76 -4.67 -0.08
N GLN A 252 -2.51 -5.76 -0.30
CA GLN A 252 -2.68 -6.82 0.69
C GLN A 252 -1.33 -7.48 1.05
N LEU A 253 -0.44 -7.66 0.09
CA LEU A 253 0.91 -8.20 0.34
C LEU A 253 1.73 -7.23 1.20
N ILE A 254 1.72 -5.94 0.90
CA ILE A 254 2.42 -4.91 1.69
C ILE A 254 1.87 -4.86 3.12
N PHE A 255 0.55 -4.79 3.28
CA PHE A 255 -0.07 -4.78 4.60
C PHE A 255 0.29 -6.03 5.41
N ASN A 256 0.23 -7.22 4.80
CA ASN A 256 0.60 -8.45 5.48
C ASN A 256 2.10 -8.47 5.85
N ASN A 257 2.97 -7.93 5.01
CA ASN A 257 4.41 -7.80 5.31
C ASN A 257 4.68 -6.89 6.51
N LEU A 258 3.89 -5.83 6.65
CA LEU A 258 3.91 -4.94 7.82
C LEU A 258 3.29 -5.57 9.08
N GLY A 259 2.86 -6.84 9.02
CA GLY A 259 2.20 -7.54 10.12
C GLY A 259 0.73 -7.14 10.30
N LEU A 260 0.10 -6.54 9.29
CA LEU A 260 -1.31 -6.15 9.32
C LEU A 260 -2.17 -7.28 8.76
N SER A 261 -2.99 -7.90 9.63
CA SER A 261 -3.93 -8.93 9.19
C SER A 261 -5.05 -8.30 8.36
N SER A 262 -4.88 -8.38 7.03
CA SER A 262 -5.71 -7.67 6.06
C SER A 262 -6.59 -8.59 5.23
N GLN A 263 -7.77 -8.10 4.83
CA GLN A 263 -8.74 -8.87 4.04
C GLN A 263 -9.34 -8.06 2.91
N ILE A 264 -9.48 -8.64 1.73
CA ILE A 264 -10.19 -8.00 0.61
C ILE A 264 -11.64 -8.46 0.60
N ARG A 265 -12.57 -7.51 0.58
CA ARG A 265 -14.01 -7.75 0.47
C ARG A 265 -14.63 -6.84 -0.59
N VAL A 266 -15.77 -7.27 -1.13
CA VAL A 266 -16.63 -6.35 -1.89
C VAL A 266 -17.11 -5.26 -0.92
N HIS A 267 -16.93 -4.00 -1.32
CA HIS A 267 -17.51 -2.87 -0.60
C HIS A 267 -18.90 -2.57 -1.14
N ARG A 268 -19.03 -2.53 -2.46
CA ARG A 268 -20.27 -2.17 -3.16
C ARG A 268 -20.29 -2.84 -4.54
N ASP A 269 -21.37 -3.52 -4.88
CA ASP A 269 -21.50 -4.15 -6.21
C ASP A 269 -21.53 -3.12 -7.35
N GLY A 270 -21.22 -3.55 -8.56
CA GLY A 270 -21.37 -2.72 -9.77
C GLY A 270 -22.83 -2.67 -10.24
N GLY A 271 -23.08 -1.83 -11.24
CA GLY A 271 -24.37 -1.66 -11.90
C GLY A 271 -24.84 -0.21 -11.94
N MET A 272 -26.03 -0.02 -12.50
CA MET A 272 -26.64 1.29 -12.69
C MET A 272 -26.88 2.00 -11.37
N ARG A 273 -26.43 3.26 -11.28
CA ARG A 273 -26.64 4.13 -10.13
C ARG A 273 -26.89 5.56 -10.56
N GLU A 274 -27.77 6.20 -9.83
CA GLU A 274 -27.94 7.63 -9.88
C GLU A 274 -26.76 8.32 -9.17
N LEU A 275 -25.97 9.08 -9.93
CA LEU A 275 -24.82 9.87 -9.44
C LEU A 275 -24.97 11.34 -9.87
N PRO A 276 -24.29 12.29 -9.19
CA PRO A 276 -24.24 13.68 -9.63
C PRO A 276 -23.73 13.81 -11.07
N ASP A 277 -24.40 14.61 -11.88
CA ASP A 277 -24.10 14.77 -13.31
C ASP A 277 -23.08 15.89 -13.63
N GLY A 278 -22.54 16.54 -12.59
CA GLY A 278 -21.60 17.66 -12.72
C GLY A 278 -22.26 19.01 -13.06
N THR A 279 -23.59 19.06 -13.22
CA THR A 279 -24.37 20.27 -13.49
C THR A 279 -25.34 20.62 -12.35
N GLY A 280 -25.21 19.93 -11.21
CA GLY A 280 -26.08 20.09 -10.04
C GLY A 280 -27.32 19.20 -10.07
N GLY A 281 -27.47 18.35 -11.08
CA GLY A 281 -28.48 17.30 -11.17
C GLY A 281 -27.91 15.92 -10.89
N THR A 282 -28.70 14.90 -11.21
CA THR A 282 -28.31 13.49 -11.14
C THR A 282 -28.62 12.79 -12.46
N ALA A 283 -27.80 11.80 -12.81
CA ALA A 283 -28.01 10.94 -13.96
C ALA A 283 -27.64 9.49 -13.61
N GLU A 284 -28.19 8.54 -14.38
CA GLU A 284 -27.82 7.14 -14.24
C GLU A 284 -26.48 6.86 -14.94
N TYR A 285 -25.54 6.29 -14.19
CA TYR A 285 -24.25 5.83 -14.66
C TYR A 285 -24.10 4.34 -14.36
N ASP A 286 -23.49 3.59 -15.28
CA ASP A 286 -23.05 2.23 -14.98
C ASP A 286 -21.78 2.31 -14.14
N THR A 287 -21.87 1.83 -12.90
CA THR A 287 -20.77 1.92 -11.93
C THR A 287 -20.03 0.60 -11.80
N GLN A 288 -18.71 0.67 -11.71
CA GLN A 288 -17.89 -0.50 -11.45
C GLN A 288 -18.12 -1.04 -10.04
N LYS A 289 -17.81 -2.33 -9.86
CA LYS A 289 -17.76 -2.95 -8.54
C LYS A 289 -16.60 -2.34 -7.75
N LEU A 290 -16.89 -1.98 -6.51
CA LEU A 290 -15.93 -1.38 -5.58
C LEU A 290 -15.54 -2.41 -4.53
N TYR A 291 -14.24 -2.55 -4.31
CA TYR A 291 -13.65 -3.44 -3.32
C TYR A 291 -13.03 -2.62 -2.20
N ARG A 292 -12.71 -3.29 -1.10
CA ARG A 292 -12.00 -2.69 0.02
C ARG A 292 -11.03 -3.68 0.64
N LEU A 293 -9.83 -3.19 0.95
CA LEU A 293 -8.82 -3.86 1.75
C LEU A 293 -9.02 -3.43 3.20
N ILE A 294 -9.28 -4.39 4.09
CA ILE A 294 -9.76 -4.15 5.45
C ILE A 294 -8.72 -4.64 6.47
N VAL A 295 -8.42 -3.82 7.47
CA VAL A 295 -7.76 -4.19 8.72
C VAL A 295 -8.76 -4.05 9.86
N GLY A 296 -9.18 -5.17 10.45
CA GLY A 296 -10.30 -5.23 11.39
C GLY A 296 -9.94 -5.52 12.85
N ASN A 297 -8.65 -5.71 13.16
CA ASN A 297 -8.21 -6.05 14.51
C ASN A 297 -7.52 -4.85 15.17
N LYS A 298 -7.74 -4.69 16.48
CA LYS A 298 -7.21 -3.53 17.24
C LYS A 298 -5.68 -3.46 17.29
N PRO A 299 -4.93 -4.56 17.50
CA PRO A 299 -3.47 -4.51 17.47
C PRO A 299 -2.91 -3.93 16.15
N SER A 300 -3.39 -4.40 15.00
CA SER A 300 -2.98 -3.84 13.71
C SER A 300 -3.43 -2.38 13.55
N GLY A 301 -4.60 -2.01 14.07
CA GLY A 301 -5.03 -0.61 14.09
C GLY A 301 -4.15 0.31 14.94
N LEU A 302 -3.62 -0.19 16.06
CA LEU A 302 -2.65 0.52 16.90
C LEU A 302 -1.29 0.67 16.18
N GLU A 303 -0.83 -0.37 15.49
CA GLU A 303 0.39 -0.26 14.66
C GLU A 303 0.21 0.73 13.52
N ILE A 304 -0.96 0.76 12.86
CA ILE A 304 -1.28 1.80 11.87
C ILE A 304 -1.22 3.18 12.51
N GLU A 305 -1.88 3.40 13.65
CA GLU A 305 -1.85 4.71 14.32
C GLU A 305 -0.44 5.15 14.69
N LYS A 306 0.35 4.25 15.27
CA LYS A 306 1.73 4.52 15.68
C LYS A 306 2.60 5.00 14.53
N ASN A 307 2.45 4.41 13.34
CA ASN A 307 3.31 4.70 12.18
C ASN A 307 2.72 5.77 11.25
N THR A 308 1.42 6.04 11.30
CA THR A 308 0.74 6.90 10.31
C THR A 308 0.00 8.10 10.90
N GLY A 309 -0.38 8.06 12.18
CA GLY A 309 -1.28 9.04 12.81
C GLY A 309 -2.71 9.05 12.26
N PHE A 310 -3.07 8.06 11.43
CA PHE A 310 -4.31 8.07 10.65
C PHE A 310 -5.58 8.04 11.50
N LEU A 311 -5.62 7.28 12.60
CA LEU A 311 -6.80 7.21 13.45
C LEU A 311 -6.99 8.52 14.23
N SER A 312 -5.90 9.17 14.63
CA SER A 312 -5.97 10.51 15.23
C SER A 312 -6.50 11.53 14.25
N ARG A 313 -6.06 11.49 12.98
CA ARG A 313 -6.60 12.35 11.91
C ARG A 313 -8.10 12.16 11.72
N LYS A 314 -8.61 10.94 11.86
CA LYS A 314 -10.06 10.63 11.81
C LYS A 314 -10.79 10.87 13.14
N GLY A 315 -10.12 11.41 14.17
CA GLY A 315 -10.72 11.73 15.47
C GLY A 315 -11.08 10.52 16.35
N LEU A 316 -10.42 9.38 16.14
CA LEU A 316 -10.77 8.10 16.79
C LEU A 316 -9.89 7.73 18.00
N THR A 317 -8.87 8.53 18.36
CA THR A 317 -7.85 8.20 19.37
C THR A 317 -8.43 7.98 20.77
N SER A 318 -9.38 8.81 21.20
CA SER A 318 -9.98 8.76 22.55
C SER A 318 -10.69 7.44 22.88
N LYS A 319 -11.10 6.68 21.84
CA LYS A 319 -11.82 5.41 22.01
C LYS A 319 -10.88 4.20 22.13
N ILE A 320 -9.61 4.33 21.76
CA ILE A 320 -8.62 3.24 21.77
C ILE A 320 -8.05 3.03 23.19
N ASP A 321 -7.65 4.12 23.86
CA ASP A 321 -7.06 4.10 25.23
C ASP A 321 -8.03 3.57 26.31
N SER A 322 -9.33 3.86 26.19
CA SER A 322 -10.35 3.43 27.16
C SER A 322 -10.44 1.90 27.35
N THR A 323 -9.93 1.13 26.38
CA THR A 323 -9.96 -0.34 26.41
C THR A 323 -8.76 -0.99 27.09
N GLU A 324 -7.63 -0.29 27.22
CA GLU A 324 -6.50 -0.77 28.04
C GLU A 324 -6.76 -0.63 29.55
N THR A 325 -7.41 0.48 29.97
CA THR A 325 -7.76 0.69 31.38
C THR A 325 -8.74 -0.37 31.90
N THR A 326 -9.64 -0.85 31.04
CA THR A 326 -10.63 -1.87 31.40
C THR A 326 -10.03 -3.29 31.44
N ARG A 327 -9.03 -3.59 30.61
CA ARG A 327 -8.31 -4.88 30.65
C ARG A 327 -7.39 -5.00 31.87
N ARG A 328 -6.74 -3.92 32.32
CA ARG A 328 -5.90 -3.94 33.52
C ARG A 328 -6.68 -4.09 34.84
N THR A 329 -7.97 -3.80 34.85
CA THR A 329 -8.82 -3.89 36.05
C THR A 329 -9.46 -5.26 36.26
N HIS A 330 -9.49 -6.13 35.24
CA HIS A 330 -10.07 -7.48 35.32
C HIS A 330 -9.04 -8.61 35.50
N THR A 331 -7.75 -8.27 35.61
CA THR A 331 -6.65 -9.23 35.85
C THR A 331 -6.06 -9.11 37.25
N ARG A 332 -6.88 -8.75 38.26
CA ARG A 332 -6.51 -8.81 39.67
C ARG A 332 -7.49 -9.63 40.49
#